data_AF-A0A815WKA1-F1
#
_entry.id   AF-A0A815WKA1-F1
#
_cell.length_a   1.000
_cell.length_b   1.000
_cell.length_c   1.000
_cell.angle_alpha   90.00
_cell.angle_beta   90.00
_cell.angle_gamma   90.00
#
_symmetry.space_group_name_H-M   'P 1'
#
loop_
_entity.id
_entity.type
_entity.pdbx_description
1 polymer ?
#
loop_
_entity_poly.entity_id
_entity_poly.type
_entity_poly.pdbx_seq_one_letter_code
_entity_poly.pdbx_strand_id
1 'polypeptide(L)'
;FLIDTSSGHIIGIDFGSAFNAATIHLPVPELIPIRLTRQLTQLMSPIGTAGLFRATMIHTMNALRENSNLLLSTMDVFIKEPLMEWMEHALKTSKQVAQNGISDLKLNSFLRSSNLKEARRQMEKVVGGDQIDSKRAQILLKYNSNRYHKLTVDEQIDCIIDQATDVDILGRSWADLETFM
;
A
#
# COMPACT_ATOMS: atom_id res chain seq x y z
N PHE A 1 2.19 -1.50 14.06
CA PHE A 1 1.00 -0.77 14.56
C PHE A 1 1.13 -0.57 16.05
N LEU A 2 0.74 0.58 16.57
CA LEU A 2 0.55 0.81 18.00
C LEU A 2 -0.95 0.82 18.32
N ILE A 3 -1.33 0.32 19.49
CA ILE A 3 -2.72 0.31 19.94
C ILE A 3 -2.81 1.16 21.21
N ASP A 4 -3.70 2.15 21.21
CA ASP A 4 -4.07 2.86 22.43
C ASP A 4 -5.01 1.98 23.25
N THR A 5 -4.57 1.60 24.46
CA THR A 5 -5.33 0.70 25.35
C THR A 5 -6.54 1.35 25.99
N SER A 6 -6.60 2.68 26.04
CA SER A 6 -7.73 3.42 26.62
C SER A 6 -8.91 3.52 25.67
N SER A 7 -8.61 3.75 24.38
CA SER A 7 -9.62 4.03 23.35
C SER A 7 -9.77 2.91 22.31
N GLY A 8 -8.81 1.98 22.24
CA GLY A 8 -8.78 0.90 21.25
C GLY A 8 -8.32 1.33 19.85
N HIS A 9 -7.87 2.58 19.67
CA HIS A 9 -7.44 3.05 18.35
C HIS A 9 -6.11 2.43 17.91
N ILE A 10 -6.03 2.13 16.61
CA ILE A 10 -4.83 1.60 15.97
C ILE A 10 -4.12 2.74 15.24
N ILE A 11 -2.83 2.92 15.52
CA ILE A 11 -1.98 3.94 14.92
C ILE A 11 -0.91 3.27 14.06
N GLY A 12 -0.84 3.67 12.80
CA GLY A 12 0.25 3.30 11.88
C GLY A 12 1.53 4.03 12.28
N ILE A 13 2.62 3.28 12.39
CA ILE A 13 3.98 3.80 12.64
C ILE A 13 4.93 3.23 11.59
N ASP A 14 6.13 3.77 11.52
CA ASP A 14 7.21 3.28 10.66
C ASP A 14 6.86 3.28 9.15
N PHE A 15 6.67 4.48 8.58
CA PHE A 15 6.40 4.68 7.15
C PHE A 15 7.67 4.56 6.26
N GLY A 16 8.60 3.68 6.64
CA GLY A 16 9.90 3.53 5.96
C GLY A 16 9.82 2.95 4.55
N SER A 17 8.70 2.31 4.21
CA SER A 17 8.39 1.82 2.87
C SER A 17 7.07 2.44 2.41
N ALA A 18 7.13 3.29 1.39
CA ALA A 18 5.95 3.93 0.82
C ALA A 18 5.86 3.66 -0.69
N PHE A 19 4.72 4.01 -1.31
CA PHE A 19 4.52 3.95 -2.76
C PHE A 19 4.95 2.64 -3.44
N ASN A 20 4.52 1.49 -2.89
CA ASN A 20 4.80 0.16 -3.44
C ASN A 20 6.29 -0.25 -3.42
N ALA A 21 7.15 0.46 -2.69
CA ALA A 21 8.56 0.13 -2.57
C ALA A 21 8.78 -1.27 -1.97
N ALA A 22 7.94 -1.70 -1.03
CA ALA A 22 7.99 -3.05 -0.47
C ALA A 22 7.84 -4.12 -1.55
N THR A 23 6.90 -3.94 -2.46
CA THR A 23 6.64 -4.87 -3.58
C THR A 23 7.75 -4.88 -4.61
N ILE A 24 8.35 -3.71 -4.90
CA ILE A 24 9.32 -3.57 -6.00
C ILE A 24 10.75 -3.90 -5.56
N HIS A 25 11.13 -3.56 -4.32
CA HIS A 25 12.52 -3.56 -3.89
C HIS A 25 12.87 -4.64 -2.87
N LEU A 26 11.90 -5.23 -2.18
CA LEU A 26 12.20 -6.33 -1.27
C LEU A 26 12.49 -7.62 -2.06
N PRO A 27 13.43 -8.46 -1.59
CA PRO A 27 13.67 -9.77 -2.20
C PRO A 27 12.44 -10.66 -2.23
N VAL A 28 11.59 -10.55 -1.20
CA VAL A 28 10.25 -11.16 -1.17
C VAL A 28 9.24 -10.02 -1.21
N PRO A 29 8.46 -9.89 -2.30
CA PRO A 29 7.56 -8.77 -2.48
C PRO A 29 6.37 -8.85 -1.51
N GLU A 30 5.96 -7.71 -0.97
CA GLU A 30 4.77 -7.61 -0.12
C GLU A 30 3.52 -7.38 -0.99
N LEU A 31 2.74 -8.44 -1.20
CA LEU A 31 1.56 -8.40 -2.09
C LEU A 31 0.25 -8.08 -1.36
N ILE A 32 0.30 -7.89 -0.04
CA ILE A 32 -0.86 -7.69 0.82
C ILE A 32 -1.16 -6.18 0.89
N PRO A 33 -2.35 -5.71 0.46
CA PRO A 33 -2.63 -4.28 0.40
C PRO A 33 -2.88 -3.67 1.79
N ILE A 34 -3.48 -4.43 2.70
CA ILE A 34 -3.72 -4.06 4.09
C ILE A 34 -3.53 -5.29 4.98
N ARG A 35 -2.97 -5.11 6.18
CA ARG A 35 -2.81 -6.22 7.13
C ARG A 35 -4.16 -6.56 7.75
N LEU A 36 -4.79 -7.61 7.24
CA LEU A 36 -6.08 -8.13 7.70
C LEU A 36 -5.94 -9.59 8.14
N THR A 37 -5.20 -9.80 9.24
CA THR A 37 -4.90 -11.15 9.75
C THR A 37 -6.12 -11.81 10.40
N ARG A 38 -5.98 -13.10 10.71
CA ARG A 38 -7.01 -13.89 11.38
C ARG A 38 -7.48 -13.28 12.71
N GLN A 39 -6.59 -12.71 13.53
CA GLN A 39 -7.01 -12.05 14.77
C GLN A 39 -7.95 -10.86 14.51
N LEU A 40 -7.65 -10.04 13.50
CA LEU A 40 -8.48 -8.88 13.16
C LEU A 40 -9.83 -9.31 12.57
N THR A 41 -9.85 -10.34 11.73
CA THR A 41 -11.11 -10.85 11.18
C THR A 41 -11.97 -11.52 12.23
N GLN A 42 -11.36 -12.24 13.18
CA GLN A 42 -12.06 -12.86 14.32
C GLN A 42 -12.61 -11.82 15.30
N LEU A 43 -11.91 -10.70 15.52
CA LEU A 43 -12.41 -9.60 16.35
C LEU A 43 -13.74 -9.03 15.84
N MET A 44 -13.98 -9.10 14.52
CA MET A 44 -15.22 -8.60 13.89
C MET A 44 -16.35 -9.64 13.82
N SER A 45 -16.14 -10.84 14.36
CA SER A 45 -17.15 -11.90 14.42
C SER A 45 -18.36 -11.49 15.29
N PRO A 46 -19.62 -11.86 14.94
CA PRO A 46 -20.03 -12.79 13.88
C PRO A 46 -20.21 -12.17 12.49
N ILE A 47 -20.25 -10.84 12.39
CA ILE A 47 -20.57 -10.13 11.13
C ILE A 47 -19.38 -10.17 10.16
N GLY A 48 -18.15 -10.20 10.70
CA GLY A 48 -16.91 -10.23 9.93
C GLY A 48 -16.59 -8.92 9.21
N THR A 49 -15.77 -9.00 8.18
CA THR A 49 -15.25 -7.85 7.43
C THR A 49 -16.32 -7.14 6.59
N ALA A 50 -17.40 -7.84 6.24
CA ALA A 50 -18.50 -7.32 5.42
C ALA A 50 -19.37 -6.26 6.13
N GLY A 51 -19.26 -6.15 7.47
CA GLY A 51 -20.02 -5.20 8.27
C GLY A 51 -19.39 -3.81 8.31
N LEU A 52 -19.14 -3.32 9.54
CA LEU A 52 -18.64 -1.97 9.79
C LEU A 52 -17.31 -1.67 9.08
N PHE A 53 -16.45 -2.67 8.94
CA PHE A 53 -15.15 -2.51 8.30
C PHE A 53 -15.28 -2.17 6.82
N ARG A 54 -15.99 -3.00 6.03
CA ARG A 54 -16.29 -2.72 4.62
C ARG A 54 -17.01 -1.39 4.46
N ALA A 55 -18.03 -1.11 5.28
CA ALA A 55 -18.78 0.14 5.20
C ALA A 55 -17.86 1.35 5.41
N THR A 56 -17.01 1.34 6.45
CA THR A 56 -16.06 2.43 6.71
C THR A 56 -15.07 2.59 5.54
N MET A 57 -14.52 1.48 5.02
CA MET A 57 -13.60 1.52 3.87
C MET A 57 -14.24 2.15 2.63
N ILE A 58 -15.51 1.85 2.34
CA ILE A 58 -16.24 2.44 1.22
C ILE A 58 -16.39 3.95 1.39
N HIS A 59 -16.81 4.40 2.58
CA HIS A 59 -16.97 5.84 2.85
C HIS A 59 -15.62 6.56 2.73
N THR A 60 -14.55 5.99 3.28
CA THR A 60 -13.20 6.55 3.15
C THR A 60 -12.74 6.59 1.70
N MET A 61 -12.91 5.52 0.93
CA MET A 61 -12.49 5.47 -0.47
C MET A 61 -13.32 6.43 -1.35
N ASN A 62 -14.62 6.56 -1.11
CA ASN A 62 -15.46 7.56 -1.78
C ASN A 62 -14.92 8.96 -1.53
N ALA A 63 -14.67 9.34 -0.26
CA ALA A 63 -14.13 10.65 0.09
C ALA A 63 -12.76 10.94 -0.56
N LEU A 64 -11.89 9.92 -0.63
CA LEU A 64 -10.58 10.01 -1.30
C LEU A 64 -10.71 10.17 -2.82
N ARG A 65 -11.65 9.47 -3.46
CA ARG A 65 -11.89 9.57 -4.91
C ARG A 65 -12.54 10.90 -5.29
N GLU A 66 -13.52 11.36 -4.50
CA GLU A 66 -14.19 12.66 -4.69
C GLU A 66 -13.20 13.82 -4.62
N ASN A 67 -12.25 13.78 -3.67
CA ASN A 67 -11.24 14.82 -3.47
C ASN A 67 -9.86 14.43 -4.02
N SER A 68 -9.84 13.58 -5.05
CA SER A 68 -8.63 13.04 -5.68
C SER A 68 -7.64 14.12 -6.14
N ASN A 69 -8.16 15.23 -6.68
CA ASN A 69 -7.34 16.35 -7.14
C ASN A 69 -6.47 16.95 -6.02
N LEU A 70 -7.04 17.09 -4.81
CA LEU A 70 -6.30 17.61 -3.67
C LEU A 70 -5.19 16.64 -3.26
N LEU A 71 -5.51 15.35 -3.18
CA LEU A 71 -4.56 14.29 -2.83
C LEU A 71 -3.39 14.22 -3.82
N LEU A 72 -3.68 14.25 -5.12
CA LEU A 72 -2.66 14.25 -6.18
C LEU A 72 -1.81 15.53 -6.16
N SER A 73 -2.41 16.68 -5.86
CA SER A 73 -1.70 17.95 -5.74
C SER A 73 -0.75 17.97 -4.53
N THR A 74 -1.18 17.43 -3.39
CA THR A 74 -0.31 17.30 -2.20
C THR A 74 0.86 16.37 -2.48
N MET A 75 0.61 15.26 -3.19
CA MET A 75 1.68 14.35 -3.61
C MET A 75 2.64 15.03 -4.59
N ASP A 76 2.18 15.91 -5.49
CA ASP A 76 3.06 16.69 -6.35
C ASP A 76 3.99 17.62 -5.59
N VAL A 77 3.50 18.23 -4.51
CA VAL A 77 4.33 19.06 -3.64
C VAL A 77 5.39 18.19 -2.95
N PHE A 78 4.97 17.05 -2.40
CA PHE A 78 5.87 16.09 -1.75
C PHE A 78 6.98 15.59 -2.68
N ILE A 79 6.65 15.26 -3.94
CA ILE A 79 7.62 14.77 -4.94
C ILE A 79 8.64 15.85 -5.32
N LYS A 80 8.22 17.11 -5.33
CA LYS A 80 9.07 18.26 -5.69
C LYS A 80 9.89 18.79 -4.51
N GLU A 81 9.72 18.24 -3.32
CA GLU A 81 10.39 18.73 -2.12
C GLU A 81 11.90 18.40 -2.16
N PRO A 82 12.79 19.41 -2.08
CA PRO A 82 14.24 19.23 -2.21
C PRO A 82 14.86 18.47 -1.02
N LEU A 83 14.07 18.18 0.02
CA LEU A 83 14.47 17.33 1.14
C LEU A 83 14.80 15.88 0.73
N MET A 84 14.49 15.48 -0.50
CA MET A 84 14.86 14.17 -1.01
C MET A 84 16.27 14.19 -1.64
N GLU A 85 16.63 15.33 -2.25
CA GLU A 85 17.91 15.51 -2.97
C GLU A 85 19.09 15.69 -2.01
N TRP A 86 18.94 16.38 -0.87
CA TRP A 86 20.01 16.48 0.13
C TRP A 86 20.29 15.14 0.82
N MET A 87 19.27 14.30 1.04
CA MET A 87 19.47 12.95 1.57
C MET A 87 20.30 12.13 0.58
N GLU A 88 19.96 12.18 -0.73
CA GLU A 88 20.78 11.55 -1.77
C GLU A 88 22.22 12.09 -1.80
N HIS A 89 22.42 13.40 -1.63
CA HIS A 89 23.75 14.03 -1.60
C HIS A 89 24.55 13.60 -0.36
N ALA A 90 23.96 13.66 0.83
CA ALA A 90 24.57 13.24 2.10
C ALA A 90 24.99 11.76 2.06
N LEU A 91 24.20 10.91 1.39
CA LEU A 91 24.50 9.49 1.21
C LEU A 91 25.60 9.23 0.16
N LYS A 92 25.71 10.06 -0.88
CA LYS A 92 26.85 10.00 -1.81
C LYS A 92 28.15 10.40 -1.10
N THR A 93 28.10 11.44 -0.28
CA THR A 93 29.24 11.87 0.55
C THR A 93 29.62 10.80 1.59
N SER A 94 28.65 10.14 2.24
CA SER A 94 28.95 9.07 3.21
C SER A 94 29.47 7.79 2.56
N LYS A 95 29.02 7.44 1.34
CA LYS A 95 29.57 6.32 0.55
C LYS A 95 31.02 6.54 0.11
N GLN A 96 31.43 7.79 -0.14
CA GLN A 96 32.85 8.11 -0.39
C GLN A 96 33.71 7.91 0.86
N VAL A 97 33.15 8.09 2.05
CA VAL A 97 33.84 7.88 3.34
C VAL A 97 33.83 6.38 3.75
N ALA A 98 32.81 5.61 3.37
CA ALA A 98 32.60 4.22 3.77
C ALA A 98 33.27 3.15 2.88
N GLN A 99 34.34 3.49 2.13
CA GLN A 99 35.12 2.47 1.38
C GLN A 99 35.91 1.50 2.29
N ASN A 100 35.86 1.63 3.62
CA ASN A 100 36.64 0.80 4.56
C ASN A 100 35.84 -0.15 5.48
N GLY A 101 34.53 -0.38 5.29
CA GLY A 101 33.91 -1.48 6.04
C GLY A 101 32.38 -1.51 6.09
N ILE A 102 31.86 -2.68 5.72
CA ILE A 102 30.53 -3.25 6.00
C ILE A 102 29.35 -2.53 5.33
N SER A 103 28.82 -3.23 4.33
CA SER A 103 27.62 -2.95 3.57
C SER A 103 26.36 -3.17 4.41
N ASP A 104 25.68 -2.10 4.84
CA ASP A 104 24.25 -2.15 5.10
C ASP A 104 23.62 -0.76 5.10
N LEU A 105 23.26 -0.27 3.90
CA LEU A 105 22.36 0.87 3.74
C LEU A 105 21.47 0.63 2.51
N LYS A 106 20.60 -0.39 2.59
CA LYS A 106 19.56 -0.72 1.61
C LYS A 106 18.32 0.18 1.68
N LEU A 107 18.31 1.22 2.53
CA LEU A 107 17.17 2.13 2.70
C LEU A 107 17.01 3.14 1.53
N ASN A 108 18.01 3.28 0.66
CA ASN A 108 18.19 4.51 -0.13
C ASN A 108 17.98 4.37 -1.64
N SER A 109 17.39 3.27 -2.13
CA SER A 109 16.92 3.20 -3.52
C SER A 109 15.55 3.86 -3.71
N PHE A 110 14.83 4.15 -2.63
CA PHE A 110 13.44 4.61 -2.64
C PHE A 110 13.27 6.05 -3.17
N LEU A 111 14.16 6.98 -2.81
CA LEU A 111 13.96 8.43 -3.02
C LEU A 111 14.40 8.95 -4.40
N ARG A 112 14.64 8.08 -5.38
CA ARG A 112 14.98 8.55 -6.73
C ARG A 112 13.77 9.24 -7.35
N SER A 113 13.96 10.43 -7.92
CA SER A 113 12.90 11.20 -8.60
C SER A 113 12.08 10.38 -9.63
N SER A 114 12.66 9.36 -10.26
CA SER A 114 11.93 8.43 -11.14
C SER A 114 10.90 7.56 -10.41
N ASN A 115 11.20 7.13 -9.19
CA ASN A 115 10.34 6.28 -8.37
C ASN A 115 9.17 7.07 -7.79
N LEU A 116 9.38 8.36 -7.55
CA LEU A 116 8.34 9.29 -7.09
C LEU A 116 7.33 9.65 -8.19
N LYS A 117 7.76 9.76 -9.45
CA LYS A 117 6.83 9.88 -10.58
C LYS A 117 6.00 8.60 -10.77
N GLU A 118 6.63 7.45 -10.59
CA GLU A 118 5.93 6.16 -10.62
C GLU A 118 4.91 6.05 -9.48
N ALA A 119 5.28 6.47 -8.27
CA ALA A 119 4.39 6.56 -7.12
C ALA A 119 3.12 7.35 -7.45
N ARG A 120 3.28 8.52 -8.10
CA ARG A 120 2.14 9.32 -8.52
C ARG A 120 1.23 8.57 -9.49
N ARG A 121 1.82 7.95 -10.51
CA ARG A 121 1.06 7.16 -11.49
C ARG A 121 0.27 6.03 -10.84
N GLN A 122 0.86 5.37 -9.84
CA GLN A 122 0.16 4.33 -9.08
C GLN A 122 -0.99 4.90 -8.23
N MET A 123 -0.79 6.04 -7.59
CA MET A 123 -1.87 6.72 -6.85
C MET A 123 -3.04 7.12 -7.78
N GLU A 124 -2.72 7.66 -8.96
CA GLU A 124 -3.72 8.01 -9.99
C GLU A 124 -4.53 6.78 -10.43
N LYS A 125 -3.87 5.62 -10.56
CA LYS A 125 -4.54 4.35 -10.88
C LYS A 125 -5.46 3.88 -9.76
N VAL A 126 -4.99 3.88 -8.51
CA VAL A 126 -5.78 3.46 -7.34
C VAL A 126 -7.04 4.34 -7.20
N VAL A 127 -6.85 5.65 -7.30
CA VAL A 127 -7.95 6.61 -7.20
C VAL A 127 -8.87 6.56 -8.42
N GLY A 128 -8.31 6.24 -9.60
CA GLY A 128 -9.04 6.01 -10.84
C GLY A 128 -9.81 4.69 -10.89
N GLY A 129 -9.67 3.81 -9.90
CA GLY A 129 -10.31 2.50 -9.86
C GLY A 129 -9.72 1.50 -10.84
N ASP A 130 -8.41 1.59 -11.10
CA ASP A 130 -7.70 0.67 -11.98
C ASP A 130 -7.59 -0.73 -11.36
N GLN A 131 -7.56 -1.75 -12.22
CA GLN A 131 -7.84 -3.14 -11.86
C GLN A 131 -6.58 -3.98 -11.58
N ILE A 132 -5.41 -3.34 -11.66
CA ILE A 132 -4.19 -3.96 -12.22
C ILE A 132 -3.71 -5.19 -11.44
N ASP A 133 -4.00 -5.30 -10.14
CA ASP A 133 -3.36 -6.32 -9.29
C ASP A 133 -4.33 -7.34 -8.64
N SER A 134 -5.64 -7.27 -8.89
CA SER A 134 -6.60 -8.20 -8.27
C SER A 134 -7.10 -9.27 -9.24
N LYS A 135 -6.88 -10.55 -8.90
CA LYS A 135 -7.45 -11.71 -9.63
C LYS A 135 -8.98 -11.61 -9.72
N ARG A 136 -9.64 -11.13 -8.66
CA ARG A 136 -11.10 -10.92 -8.60
C ARG A 136 -11.56 -9.85 -9.58
N ALA A 137 -10.84 -8.74 -9.68
CA ALA A 137 -11.12 -7.71 -10.69
C ALA A 137 -10.99 -8.28 -12.12
N GLN A 138 -10.00 -9.13 -12.38
CA GLN A 138 -9.83 -9.78 -13.69
C GLN A 138 -10.98 -10.75 -14.04
N ILE A 139 -11.58 -11.42 -13.05
CA ILE A 139 -12.74 -12.31 -13.25
C ILE A 139 -14.00 -11.51 -13.58
N LEU A 140 -14.26 -10.40 -12.88
CA LEU A 140 -15.41 -9.53 -13.14
C LEU A 140 -15.43 -9.01 -14.59
N LEU A 141 -14.26 -8.79 -15.18
CA LEU A 141 -14.10 -8.35 -16.58
C LEU A 141 -14.29 -9.45 -17.62
N LYS A 142 -14.02 -10.71 -17.27
CA LYS A 142 -14.33 -11.82 -18.18
C LYS A 142 -15.84 -11.99 -18.34
N TYR A 143 -16.59 -11.63 -17.30
CA TYR A 143 -18.04 -11.70 -17.29
C TYR A 143 -18.69 -10.47 -17.96
N ASN A 144 -18.17 -9.26 -17.72
CA ASN A 144 -18.60 -8.05 -18.39
C ASN A 144 -17.79 -7.80 -19.66
N SER A 145 -18.38 -7.98 -20.85
CA SER A 145 -17.72 -7.93 -22.17
C SER A 145 -16.97 -6.61 -22.54
N ASN A 146 -16.86 -5.65 -21.63
CA ASN A 146 -16.10 -4.41 -21.78
C ASN A 146 -14.75 -4.50 -21.06
N ARG A 147 -13.68 -4.67 -21.84
CA ARG A 147 -12.28 -4.85 -21.38
C ARG A 147 -11.63 -3.63 -20.68
N TYR A 148 -12.39 -2.59 -20.32
CA TYR A 148 -11.89 -1.34 -19.74
C TYR A 148 -12.87 -0.69 -18.74
N HIS A 149 -13.54 -1.49 -17.89
CA HIS A 149 -14.45 -0.94 -16.89
C HIS A 149 -13.74 -0.57 -15.58
N LYS A 150 -13.48 0.72 -15.32
CA LYS A 150 -12.98 1.18 -14.00
C LYS A 150 -13.86 0.63 -12.87
N LEU A 151 -13.25 0.08 -11.83
CA LEU A 151 -13.97 -0.50 -10.70
C LEU A 151 -14.75 0.59 -9.95
N THR A 152 -15.99 0.28 -9.61
CA THR A 152 -16.73 1.05 -8.60
C THR A 152 -16.00 1.00 -7.26
N VAL A 153 -16.36 1.89 -6.34
CA VAL A 153 -15.73 1.91 -5.01
C VAL A 153 -16.01 0.62 -4.26
N ASP A 154 -17.27 0.15 -4.27
CA ASP A 154 -17.66 -1.14 -3.71
C ASP A 154 -16.81 -2.31 -4.24
N GLU A 155 -16.71 -2.43 -5.57
CA GLU A 155 -15.94 -3.51 -6.19
C GLU A 155 -14.44 -3.43 -5.84
N GLN A 156 -13.89 -2.21 -5.78
CA GLN A 156 -12.50 -2.03 -5.40
C GLN A 156 -12.25 -2.45 -3.94
N ILE A 157 -13.13 -2.06 -3.02
CA ILE A 157 -13.01 -2.46 -1.62
C ILE A 157 -13.14 -3.99 -1.48
N ASP A 158 -14.07 -4.61 -2.20
CA ASP A 158 -14.22 -6.06 -2.20
C ASP A 158 -12.95 -6.75 -2.71
N CYS A 159 -12.33 -6.22 -3.77
CA CYS A 159 -11.05 -6.72 -4.28
C CYS A 159 -9.91 -6.56 -3.27
N ILE A 160 -9.85 -5.44 -2.53
CA ILE A 160 -8.82 -5.19 -1.52
C ILE A 160 -8.97 -6.17 -0.34
N ILE A 161 -10.19 -6.37 0.15
CA ILE A 161 -10.47 -7.29 1.27
C ILE A 161 -10.16 -8.73 0.86
N ASP A 162 -10.56 -9.13 -0.35
CA ASP A 162 -10.28 -10.45 -0.92
C ASP A 162 -8.77 -10.71 -1.02
N GLN A 163 -8.02 -9.76 -1.59
CA GLN A 163 -6.56 -9.87 -1.70
C GLN A 163 -5.86 -9.88 -0.32
N ALA A 164 -6.35 -9.09 0.64
CA ALA A 164 -5.79 -9.02 1.99
C ALA A 164 -6.02 -10.31 2.81
N THR A 165 -6.97 -11.14 2.41
CA THR A 165 -7.35 -12.38 3.11
C THR A 165 -7.07 -13.65 2.28
N ASP A 166 -6.48 -13.51 1.08
CA ASP A 166 -6.15 -14.64 0.20
C ASP A 166 -5.06 -15.51 0.83
N VAL A 167 -5.42 -16.75 1.15
CA VAL A 167 -4.53 -17.74 1.78
C VAL A 167 -3.29 -18.04 0.91
N ASP A 168 -3.40 -17.98 -0.41
CA ASP A 168 -2.27 -18.21 -1.32
C ASP A 168 -1.27 -17.05 -1.27
N ILE A 169 -1.74 -15.82 -1.04
CA ILE A 169 -0.88 -14.65 -0.83
C ILE A 169 -0.26 -14.69 0.57
N LEU A 170 -1.08 -14.92 1.61
CA LEU A 170 -0.63 -14.97 3.01
C LEU A 170 0.35 -16.11 3.27
N GLY A 171 0.19 -17.25 2.60
CA GLY A 171 1.10 -18.41 2.73
C GLY A 171 2.44 -18.26 2.03
N ARG A 172 2.59 -17.23 1.19
CA ARG A 172 3.84 -16.94 0.46
C ARG A 172 4.46 -15.62 0.87
N SER A 173 3.89 -14.94 1.86
CA SER A 173 4.43 -13.68 2.38
C SER A 173 5.76 -13.90 3.10
N TRP A 174 6.48 -12.81 3.34
CA TRP A 174 7.68 -12.83 4.17
C TRP A 174 7.40 -13.46 5.55
N ALA A 175 8.31 -14.29 6.05
CA ALA A 175 8.12 -15.07 7.27
C ALA A 175 7.84 -14.19 8.50
N ASP A 176 8.59 -13.09 8.65
CA ASP A 176 8.46 -12.18 9.80
C ASP A 176 7.24 -11.26 9.70
N LEU A 177 6.46 -11.34 8.61
CA LEU A 177 5.22 -10.59 8.52
C LEU A 177 4.12 -11.19 9.43
N GLU A 178 4.28 -12.44 9.88
CA GLU A 178 3.38 -13.12 10.83
C GLU A 178 1.90 -13.06 10.40
N THR A 179 1.63 -13.41 9.15
CA THR A 179 0.29 -13.33 8.53
C THR A 179 -0.74 -14.29 9.14
N PHE A 180 -0.28 -15.33 9.84
CA PHE A 180 -1.11 -16.41 10.38
C PHE A 180 -1.50 -16.27 11.86
N MET A 181 -0.92 -15.29 12.58
CA MET A 181 -1.34 -15.04 13.95
C MET A 181 -2.82 -14.64 13.98
#